data_AF-A0A522QQT5-F1
#
_entry.id   AF-A0A522QQT5-F1
#
_cell.length_a   1.000
_cell.length_b   1.000
_cell.length_c   1.000
_cell.angle_alpha   90.00
_cell.angle_beta   90.00
_cell.angle_gamma   90.00
#
_symmetry.space_group_name_H-M   'P 1'
#
loop_
_entity.id
_entity.type
_entity.pdbx_description
1 polymer ?
#
loop_
_entity_poly.entity_id
_entity_poly.type
_entity_poly.pdbx_seq_one_letter_code
_entity_poly.pdbx_strand_id
1 'polypeptide(L)'
;MDPVHVAADWGLKVAVEDFGHAARTVAAEYEPRSKTIRVNARVLGDRVDGADVLAACVAHELYHHLEYIGWVLSRPGGRYREARADAYARRYFDLALDPAQVRRTLAR
;
A
#
# COMPACT_ATOMS: atom_id res chain seq x y z
N MET A 1 4.86 -14.07 4.16
CA MET A 1 4.20 -14.15 2.84
C MET A 1 4.54 -12.88 2.08
N ASP A 2 4.84 -12.99 0.79
CA ASP A 2 5.17 -11.83 -0.06
C ASP A 2 3.88 -11.15 -0.56
N PRO A 3 3.63 -9.88 -0.22
CA PRO A 3 2.42 -9.16 -0.62
C PRO A 3 2.32 -8.93 -2.14
N VAL A 4 3.44 -8.84 -2.88
CA VAL A 4 3.40 -8.65 -4.35
C VAL A 4 2.88 -9.91 -5.03
N HIS A 5 3.34 -11.08 -4.59
CA HIS A 5 2.81 -12.36 -5.07
C HIS A 5 1.32 -12.53 -4.72
N VAL A 6 0.92 -12.17 -3.50
CA VAL A 6 -0.51 -12.22 -3.10
C VAL A 6 -1.37 -11.30 -3.96
N ALA A 7 -0.89 -10.09 -4.28
CA ALA A 7 -1.60 -9.20 -5.19
C ALA A 7 -1.83 -9.86 -6.56
N ALA A 8 -0.79 -10.50 -7.11
CA ALA A 8 -0.89 -11.22 -8.38
C ALA A 8 -1.86 -12.41 -8.30
N ASP A 9 -1.81 -13.21 -7.23
CA ASP A 9 -2.73 -14.34 -6.99
C ASP A 9 -4.19 -13.88 -6.89
N TRP A 10 -4.43 -12.67 -6.37
CA TRP A 10 -5.75 -12.04 -6.30
C TRP A 10 -6.17 -11.36 -7.61
N GLY A 11 -5.33 -11.44 -8.65
CA GLY A 11 -5.57 -10.81 -9.95
C GLY A 11 -5.46 -9.29 -9.94
N LEU A 12 -4.71 -8.73 -8.98
CA LEU A 12 -4.39 -7.31 -8.89
C LEU A 12 -3.10 -7.01 -9.63
N LYS A 13 -3.03 -5.82 -10.23
CA LYS A 13 -1.80 -5.28 -10.83
C LYS A 13 -1.06 -4.44 -9.80
N VAL A 14 0.27 -4.46 -9.85
CA VAL A 14 1.11 -3.50 -9.12
C VAL A 14 1.80 -2.61 -10.15
N ALA A 15 1.62 -1.31 -10.03
CA ALA A 15 2.21 -0.32 -10.93
C ALA A 15 3.01 0.71 -10.13
N VAL A 16 4.21 1.04 -10.60
CA VAL A 16 5.03 2.11 -10.04
C VAL A 16 4.95 3.32 -10.95
N GLU A 17 4.50 4.47 -10.44
CA GLU A 17 4.29 5.68 -11.23
C GLU A 17 4.54 6.95 -10.41
N ASP A 18 4.85 8.08 -11.06
CA ASP A 18 4.88 9.38 -10.37
C ASP A 18 3.46 9.92 -10.23
N PHE A 19 3.03 10.15 -9.00
CA PHE A 19 1.70 10.68 -8.67
C PHE A 19 1.59 12.19 -8.92
N GLY A 20 2.69 12.84 -9.30
CA GLY A 20 2.75 14.27 -9.54
C GLY A 20 2.73 15.08 -8.25
N HIS A 21 2.63 16.41 -8.40
CA HIS A 21 2.82 17.32 -7.26
C HIS A 21 1.64 17.33 -6.26
N ALA A 22 0.41 17.15 -6.74
CA ALA A 22 -0.81 17.25 -5.92
C ALA A 22 -0.97 16.09 -4.94
N ALA A 23 -0.42 14.91 -5.26
CA ALA A 23 -0.49 13.70 -4.45
C ALA A 23 0.90 13.29 -3.90
N ARG A 24 1.80 14.26 -3.71
CA ARG A 24 3.20 14.04 -3.29
C ARG A 24 3.35 13.30 -1.96
N THR A 25 2.33 13.34 -1.10
CA THR A 25 2.32 12.72 0.23
C THR A 25 1.72 11.31 0.24
N VAL A 26 1.20 10.83 -0.89
CA VAL A 26 0.59 9.50 -1.03
C VAL A 26 1.65 8.50 -1.46
N ALA A 27 1.90 7.48 -0.63
CA ALA A 27 2.91 6.46 -0.90
C ALA A 27 2.41 5.38 -1.87
N ALA A 28 1.14 5.02 -1.75
CA ALA A 28 0.46 4.09 -2.62
C ALA A 28 -1.06 4.32 -2.52
N GLU A 29 -1.80 3.82 -3.51
CA GLU A 29 -3.26 3.75 -3.47
C GLU A 29 -3.79 2.60 -4.34
N TYR A 30 -4.82 1.93 -3.85
CA TYR A 30 -5.60 0.98 -4.63
C TYR A 30 -6.63 1.70 -5.52
N GLU A 31 -6.56 1.48 -6.84
CA GLU A 31 -7.55 1.90 -7.84
C GLU A 31 -8.51 0.75 -8.17
N PRO A 32 -9.77 0.81 -7.72
CA PRO A 32 -10.70 -0.31 -7.87
C PRO A 32 -11.13 -0.60 -9.30
N ARG A 33 -11.22 0.43 -10.17
CA ARG A 33 -11.71 0.24 -11.55
C ARG A 33 -10.74 -0.58 -12.39
N SER A 34 -9.44 -0.32 -12.23
CA SER A 34 -8.38 -1.01 -12.96
C SER A 34 -7.81 -2.21 -12.19
N LYS A 35 -8.26 -2.44 -10.95
CA LYS A 35 -7.71 -3.43 -10.01
C LYS A 35 -6.19 -3.29 -9.87
N THR A 36 -5.72 -2.05 -9.72
CA THR A 36 -4.29 -1.73 -9.67
C THR A 36 -3.94 -1.12 -8.32
N ILE A 37 -2.93 -1.68 -7.67
CA ILE A 37 -2.20 -1.03 -6.58
C ILE A 37 -1.14 -0.16 -7.23
N ARG A 38 -1.32 1.16 -7.12
CA ARG A 38 -0.40 2.15 -7.66
C ARG A 38 0.53 2.58 -6.55
N VAL A 39 1.83 2.52 -6.78
CA VAL A 39 2.87 2.86 -5.81
C VAL A 39 3.62 4.07 -6.33
N ASN A 40 3.73 5.10 -5.50
CA ASN A 40 4.36 6.34 -5.89
C ASN A 40 5.87 6.13 -6.05
N ALA A 41 6.40 6.31 -7.26
CA ALA A 41 7.81 6.12 -7.57
C ALA A 41 8.77 6.88 -6.63
N ARG A 42 8.32 8.01 -6.06
CA ARG A 42 9.10 8.82 -5.12
C ARG A 42 9.35 8.13 -3.77
N VAL A 43 8.46 7.24 -3.33
CA VAL A 43 8.67 6.50 -2.07
C VAL A 43 9.76 5.44 -2.22
N LEU A 44 9.95 4.95 -3.44
CA LEU A 44 10.97 3.97 -3.81
C LEU A 44 12.31 4.66 -4.07
N GLY A 45 12.35 5.74 -4.88
CA GLY A 45 13.57 6.50 -5.17
C GLY A 45 14.77 5.60 -5.56
N ASP A 46 15.99 6.08 -5.27
CA ASP A 46 17.23 5.28 -5.41
C ASP A 46 17.53 4.45 -4.15
N ARG A 47 16.50 4.03 -3.43
CA ARG A 47 16.70 3.36 -2.14
C ARG A 47 17.18 1.92 -2.30
N VAL A 48 18.15 1.55 -1.48
CA VAL A 48 18.66 0.17 -1.40
C VAL A 48 17.59 -0.80 -0.89
N ASP A 49 16.63 -0.31 -0.10
CA ASP A 49 15.49 -1.08 0.45
C ASP A 49 14.22 -1.00 -0.41
N GLY A 50 14.33 -0.64 -1.69
CA GLY A 50 13.18 -0.40 -2.57
C GLY A 50 12.18 -1.58 -2.65
N ALA A 51 12.67 -2.82 -2.59
CA ALA A 51 11.79 -4.01 -2.57
C ALA A 51 10.97 -4.10 -1.27
N ASP A 52 11.57 -3.78 -0.12
CA ASP A 52 10.88 -3.80 1.17
C ASP A 52 9.85 -2.67 1.29
N VAL A 53 10.19 -1.50 0.73
CA VAL A 53 9.25 -0.37 0.63
C VAL A 53 8.07 -0.74 -0.25
N LEU A 54 8.32 -1.35 -1.41
CA LEU A 54 7.28 -1.83 -2.31
C LEU A 54 6.37 -2.84 -1.61
N ALA A 55 6.96 -3.83 -0.93
CA ALA A 55 6.21 -4.84 -0.19
C ALA A 55 5.32 -4.21 0.89
N ALA A 56 5.85 -3.27 1.67
CA ALA A 56 5.08 -2.56 2.69
C ALA A 56 3.90 -1.75 2.11
N CYS A 57 4.11 -1.05 0.99
CA CYS A 57 3.06 -0.34 0.26
C CYS A 57 1.97 -1.31 -0.24
N VAL A 58 2.37 -2.41 -0.89
CA VAL A 58 1.41 -3.37 -1.45
C VAL A 58 0.62 -4.05 -0.33
N ALA A 59 1.27 -4.47 0.75
CA ALA A 59 0.60 -5.09 1.90
C ALA A 59 -0.48 -4.18 2.52
N HIS A 60 -0.21 -2.87 2.57
CA HIS A 60 -1.18 -1.88 3.02
C HIS A 60 -2.38 -1.80 2.07
N GLU A 61 -2.14 -1.66 0.76
CA GLU A 61 -3.22 -1.50 -0.23
C GLU A 61 -4.06 -2.77 -0.42
N LEU A 62 -3.51 -3.95 -0.12
CA LEU A 62 -4.30 -5.19 -0.08
C LEU A 62 -5.45 -5.09 0.93
N TYR A 63 -5.28 -4.41 2.06
CA TYR A 63 -6.38 -4.17 2.99
C TYR A 63 -7.49 -3.31 2.37
N HIS A 64 -7.13 -2.26 1.64
CA HIS A 64 -8.11 -1.38 0.99
C HIS A 64 -8.85 -2.10 -0.15
N HIS A 65 -8.18 -3.04 -0.83
CA HIS A 65 -8.87 -3.98 -1.72
C HIS A 65 -9.91 -4.83 -0.97
N LEU A 66 -9.55 -5.44 0.16
CA LEU A 66 -10.48 -6.23 0.98
C LEU A 66 -11.67 -5.40 1.47
N GLU A 67 -11.43 -4.15 1.82
CA GLU A 67 -12.47 -3.20 2.25
C GLU A 67 -13.41 -2.87 1.07
N TYR A 68 -12.85 -2.64 -0.12
CA TYR A 68 -13.63 -2.34 -1.32
C TYR A 68 -14.53 -3.51 -1.75
N ILE A 69 -14.04 -4.75 -1.70
CA ILE A 69 -14.84 -5.93 -2.07
C ILE A 69 -15.81 -6.40 -0.97
N GLY A 70 -15.81 -5.72 0.19
CA GLY A 70 -16.70 -6.02 1.31
C GLY A 70 -16.31 -7.23 2.17
N TRP A 71 -15.07 -7.73 2.06
CA TRP A 71 -14.56 -8.78 2.96
C TRP A 71 -14.24 -8.27 4.37
N VAL A 72 -13.92 -6.98 4.49
CA VAL A 72 -13.81 -6.31 5.78
C VAL A 72 -14.76 -5.12 5.85
N LEU A 73 -15.33 -4.88 7.04
CA LEU A 73 -16.24 -3.77 7.25
C LEU A 73 -15.48 -2.44 7.15
N SER A 74 -15.87 -1.62 6.17
CA SER A 74 -15.43 -0.23 6.12
C SER A 74 -16.06 0.58 7.25
N ARG A 75 -15.26 1.42 7.90
CA ARG A 75 -15.73 2.36 8.92
C ARG A 75 -15.39 3.79 8.53
N PRO A 76 -16.27 4.75 8.83
CA PRO A 76 -15.96 6.17 8.58
C PRO A 76 -14.76 6.62 9.41
N GLY A 77 -13.89 7.42 8.79
CA GLY A 77 -12.70 8.01 9.42
C GLY A 77 -11.39 7.53 8.82
N GLY A 78 -10.74 8.38 8.01
CA GLY A 78 -9.51 8.05 7.29
C GLY A 78 -8.41 7.50 8.21
N ARG A 79 -8.10 8.18 9.32
CA ARG A 79 -7.04 7.73 10.25
C ARG A 79 -7.25 6.32 10.80
N TYR A 80 -8.49 5.94 11.09
CA TYR A 80 -8.81 4.60 11.58
C TYR A 80 -8.60 3.54 10.50
N ARG A 81 -9.05 3.82 9.27
CA ARG A 81 -8.86 2.93 8.11
C ARG A 81 -7.38 2.71 7.83
N GLU A 82 -6.58 3.78 7.79
CA GLU A 82 -5.13 3.68 7.59
C GLU A 82 -4.45 2.85 8.68
N ALA A 83 -4.82 3.05 9.96
CA ALA A 83 -4.25 2.28 11.06
C ALA A 83 -4.60 0.78 10.99
N ARG A 84 -5.79 0.45 10.47
CA ARG A 84 -6.22 -0.93 10.26
C ARG A 84 -5.49 -1.58 9.09
N ALA A 85 -5.26 -0.85 8.00
CA ALA A 85 -4.43 -1.29 6.89
C ALA A 85 -2.99 -1.56 7.35
N ASP A 86 -2.39 -0.63 8.10
CA ASP A 86 -1.06 -0.80 8.69
C ASP A 86 -1.00 -2.03 9.62
N ALA A 87 -2.03 -2.25 10.45
CA ALA A 87 -2.11 -3.41 11.35
C ALA A 87 -2.32 -4.74 10.62
N TYR A 88 -3.13 -4.74 9.55
CA TYR A 88 -3.32 -5.90 8.68
C TYR A 88 -2.00 -6.30 8.03
N ALA A 89 -1.30 -5.34 7.43
CA ALA A 89 -0.02 -5.56 6.77
C ALA A 89 1.01 -6.20 7.73
N ARG A 90 1.19 -5.64 8.94
CA ARG A 90 2.10 -6.19 9.96
C ARG A 90 1.72 -7.58 10.47
N ARG A 91 0.43 -7.93 10.44
CA ARG A 91 -0.06 -9.20 10.99
C ARG A 91 0.11 -10.37 10.02
N TYR A 92 -0.08 -10.12 8.72
CA TYR A 92 -0.22 -11.20 7.72
C TYR A 92 0.98 -11.33 6.78
N PHE A 93 1.84 -10.32 6.71
CA PHE A 93 2.99 -10.31 5.84
C PHE A 93 4.27 -10.24 6.65
N ASP A 94 5.31 -10.85 6.10
CA ASP A 94 6.65 -10.81 6.69
C ASP A 94 7.36 -9.61 6.09
N LEU A 95 7.28 -8.46 6.77
CA LEU A 95 7.74 -7.18 6.25
C LEU A 95 9.01 -6.74 6.99
N ALA A 96 10.04 -6.37 6.24
CA ALA A 96 11.25 -5.76 6.80
C ALA A 96 11.02 -4.30 7.25
N LEU A 97 10.00 -3.63 6.68
CA LEU A 97 9.65 -2.23 6.98
C LEU A 97 8.21 -2.10 7.49
N ASP A 98 7.98 -1.19 8.43
CA ASP A 98 6.64 -0.85 8.89
C ASP A 98 5.95 0.07 7.86
N PRO A 99 4.78 -0.32 7.31
CA PRO A 99 4.03 0.50 6.35
C PRO A 99 3.74 1.91 6.89
N ALA A 100 3.50 2.05 8.19
CA ALA A 100 3.28 3.36 8.80
C ALA A 100 4.52 4.26 8.73
N GLN A 101 5.73 3.70 8.78
CA GLN A 101 6.99 4.44 8.61
C GLN A 101 7.18 4.87 7.15
N VAL A 102 6.90 3.98 6.21
CA VAL A 102 6.98 4.27 4.77
C VAL A 102 6.09 5.45 4.41
N ARG A 103 4.81 5.43 4.81
CA ARG A 103 3.85 6.52 4.52
C ARG A 103 4.28 7.86 5.14
N ARG A 104 4.90 7.84 6.32
CA ARG A 104 5.42 9.07 6.97
C ARG A 104 6.62 9.68 6.24
N THR A 105 7.33 8.91 5.40
CA THR A 105 8.49 9.42 4.67
C THR A 105 8.12 10.56 3.71
N LEU A 106 6.97 10.44 3.02
CA LEU A 106 6.52 11.44 2.06
C LEU A 106 5.77 12.63 2.69
N ALA A 107 5.48 12.57 3.99
CA ALA A 107 4.80 13.64 4.72
C ALA A 107 5.76 14.74 5.23
N ARG A 108 7.07 14.58 5.02
CA ARG A 108 8.12 15.54 5.36
C ARG A 108 8.53 16.31 4.11
#